data_AF-A0A8J6LDW5-F1
#
_entry.id   AF-A0A8J6LDW5-F1
#
_cell.length_a   1.000
_cell.length_b   1.000
_cell.length_c   1.000
_cell.angle_alpha   90.00
_cell.angle_beta   90.00
_cell.angle_gamma   90.00
#
_symmetry.space_group_name_H-M   'P 1'
#
loop_
_entity.id
_entity.type
_entity.pdbx_description
1 polymer ?
#
loop_
_entity_poly.entity_id
_entity_poly.type
_entity_poly.pdbx_seq_one_letter_code
_entity_poly.pdbx_strand_id
1 'polypeptide(L)'
;MQVEEFYDDRSNAEEPPRVIHLDCIFYHYLSREFRISPTFRRNFSKTQRSRRFKFILLPTRYDLIDYKWNDRVTEMVRERCELDHALSWLSTLGGAFSALGDYFSNCAQIAGKISVNQLKLALRLDDPTIASRCRLYFSLSLIQQHRFKLARYIVYEEYKAANESTVADERLVRMCKGIWAKLQYEYNMHRSRKKIEQISISFK
;
A
#
# COMPACT_ATOMS: atom_id res chain seq x y z
N MET A 1 -33.92 -15.26 9.55
CA MET A 1 -34.04 -16.67 9.12
C MET A 1 -34.81 -16.70 7.81
N GLN A 2 -34.10 -16.65 6.67
CA GLN A 2 -34.72 -16.72 5.35
C GLN A 2 -34.81 -18.18 4.93
N VAL A 3 -36.02 -18.63 4.65
CA VAL A 3 -36.31 -19.96 4.11
C VAL A 3 -36.30 -19.82 2.59
N GLU A 4 -35.29 -20.35 1.92
CA GLU A 4 -35.32 -20.48 0.45
C GLU A 4 -35.99 -21.81 0.10
N GLU A 5 -37.20 -21.74 -0.45
CA GLU A 5 -37.89 -22.89 -1.02
C GLU A 5 -37.56 -22.99 -2.52
N PHE A 6 -36.90 -24.08 -2.92
CA PHE A 6 -36.64 -24.35 -4.33
C PHE A 6 -37.82 -25.13 -4.91
N TYR A 7 -38.70 -24.45 -5.65
CA TYR A 7 -39.90 -25.05 -6.26
C TYR A 7 -39.59 -25.45 -7.72
N ASP A 8 -39.63 -26.75 -8.02
CA ASP A 8 -39.70 -27.25 -9.39
C ASP A 8 -41.19 -27.40 -9.73
N ASP A 9 -41.71 -26.42 -10.46
CA ASP A 9 -43.12 -26.23 -10.73
C ASP A 9 -43.56 -27.13 -11.90
N ARG A 10 -43.67 -28.44 -11.63
CA ARG A 10 -44.34 -29.43 -12.50
C ARG A 10 -44.47 -30.80 -11.82
N SER A 11 -45.48 -30.97 -10.96
CA SER A 11 -46.29 -32.21 -10.80
C SER A 11 -47.02 -32.28 -9.45
N ASN A 12 -48.34 -32.51 -9.51
CA ASN A 12 -49.28 -33.10 -8.55
C ASN A 12 -48.95 -33.13 -7.04
N ALA A 13 -49.91 -32.60 -6.28
CA ALA A 13 -50.05 -32.75 -4.83
C ALA A 13 -50.06 -34.22 -4.40
N GLU A 14 -49.23 -34.58 -3.40
CA GLU A 14 -49.60 -35.47 -2.26
C GLU A 14 -48.41 -35.90 -1.38
N GLU A 15 -47.15 -35.71 -1.76
CA GLU A 15 -46.02 -36.05 -0.87
C GLU A 15 -45.46 -34.83 -0.11
N PRO A 16 -45.34 -34.89 1.23
CA PRO A 16 -44.72 -33.83 2.02
C PRO A 16 -43.23 -33.70 1.66
N PRO A 17 -42.69 -32.47 1.58
CA PRO A 17 -41.28 -32.26 1.25
C PRO A 17 -40.39 -32.93 2.29
N ARG A 18 -39.36 -33.64 1.84
CA ARG A 18 -38.40 -34.28 2.73
C ARG A 18 -37.57 -33.19 3.42
N VAL A 19 -37.67 -33.13 4.75
CA VAL A 19 -36.93 -32.17 5.56
C VAL A 19 -35.50 -32.66 5.77
N ILE A 20 -34.52 -31.83 5.43
CA ILE A 20 -33.10 -32.11 5.63
C ILE A 20 -32.52 -31.00 6.50
N HIS A 21 -31.96 -31.37 7.64
CA HIS A 21 -31.22 -30.45 8.50
C HIS A 21 -29.78 -30.39 8.04
N LEU A 22 -29.28 -29.19 7.77
CA LEU A 22 -27.94 -28.99 7.26
C LEU A 22 -27.29 -27.82 8.01
N ASP A 23 -26.02 -27.97 8.34
CA ASP A 23 -25.20 -26.84 8.79
C ASP A 23 -25.20 -25.78 7.68
N CYS A 24 -25.43 -24.51 8.04
CA CYS A 24 -25.56 -23.42 7.08
C CYS A 24 -24.34 -23.29 6.14
N ILE A 25 -23.15 -23.71 6.57
CA ILE A 25 -21.94 -23.68 5.74
C ILE A 25 -21.98 -24.71 4.62
N PHE A 26 -22.51 -25.91 4.87
CA PHE A 26 -22.59 -26.95 3.85
C PHE A 26 -23.69 -26.66 2.83
N TYR A 27 -24.66 -25.79 3.13
CA TYR A 27 -25.68 -25.39 2.16
C TYR A 27 -25.08 -24.69 0.95
N HIS A 28 -24.07 -23.83 1.14
CA HIS A 28 -23.40 -23.17 0.02
C HIS A 28 -22.78 -24.19 -0.94
N TYR A 29 -22.00 -25.14 -0.42
CA TYR A 29 -21.38 -26.19 -1.23
C TYR A 29 -22.42 -27.08 -1.90
N LEU A 30 -23.45 -27.50 -1.16
CA LEU A 30 -24.52 -28.35 -1.67
C LEU A 30 -25.32 -27.65 -2.79
N SER A 31 -25.69 -26.39 -2.59
CA SER A 31 -26.38 -25.56 -3.59
C SER A 31 -25.52 -25.41 -4.85
N ARG A 32 -24.21 -25.18 -4.67
CA ARG A 32 -23.25 -25.10 -5.78
C ARG A 32 -23.20 -26.41 -6.57
N GLU A 33 -23.09 -27.56 -5.90
CA GLU A 33 -23.07 -28.87 -6.57
C GLU A 33 -24.40 -29.19 -7.28
N PHE A 34 -25.54 -28.80 -6.71
CA PHE A 34 -26.83 -28.94 -7.40
C PHE A 34 -26.91 -28.11 -8.67
N ARG A 35 -26.32 -26.91 -8.70
CA ARG A 35 -26.28 -26.06 -9.89
C ARG A 35 -25.34 -26.62 -10.96
N ILE A 36 -24.14 -27.05 -10.54
CA ILE A 36 -23.08 -27.46 -11.46
C ILE A 36 -23.31 -28.87 -12.02
N SER A 37 -23.80 -29.82 -11.22
CA SER A 37 -23.85 -31.24 -11.59
C SER A 37 -25.28 -31.80 -11.66
N PRO A 38 -25.86 -31.96 -12.87
CA PRO A 38 -27.15 -32.62 -13.06
C PRO A 38 -27.13 -34.08 -12.59
N THR A 39 -25.98 -34.76 -12.73
CA THR A 39 -25.76 -36.14 -12.28
C THR A 39 -25.85 -36.22 -10.75
N PHE A 40 -25.21 -35.29 -10.04
CA PHE A 40 -25.31 -35.19 -8.59
C PHE A 40 -26.76 -34.96 -8.16
N ARG A 41 -27.48 -34.04 -8.81
CA ARG A 41 -28.90 -33.76 -8.52
C ARG A 41 -29.78 -35.01 -8.66
N ARG A 42 -29.65 -35.75 -9.77
CA ARG A 42 -30.42 -36.99 -10.00
C ARG A 42 -30.09 -38.06 -8.97
N ASN A 43 -28.80 -38.26 -8.66
CA ASN A 43 -28.38 -39.25 -7.68
C ASN A 43 -28.84 -38.88 -6.27
N PHE A 44 -28.79 -37.59 -5.92
CA PHE A 44 -29.29 -37.09 -4.64
C PHE A 44 -30.79 -37.35 -4.48
N SER A 45 -31.60 -37.04 -5.50
CA SER A 45 -33.04 -37.33 -5.49
C SER A 45 -33.34 -38.83 -5.38
N LYS A 46 -32.55 -39.69 -6.05
CA LYS A 46 -32.67 -41.15 -5.96
C LYS A 46 -32.34 -41.66 -4.56
N THR A 47 -31.21 -41.25 -3.99
CA THR A 47 -30.77 -41.66 -2.66
C THR A 47 -31.75 -41.21 -1.58
N GLN A 48 -32.26 -39.98 -1.69
CA GLN A 48 -33.21 -39.42 -0.75
C GLN A 48 -34.67 -39.79 -1.06
N ARG A 49 -34.92 -40.63 -2.07
CA ARG A 49 -36.26 -41.11 -2.47
C ARG A 49 -37.34 -40.02 -2.46
N SER A 50 -36.97 -38.81 -2.87
CA SER A 50 -37.84 -37.65 -2.87
C SER A 50 -37.35 -36.65 -3.91
N ARG A 51 -38.30 -35.91 -4.50
CA ARG A 51 -38.02 -34.83 -5.44
C ARG A 51 -38.25 -33.45 -4.85
N ARG A 52 -38.87 -33.37 -3.66
CA ARG A 52 -39.15 -32.10 -2.96
C ARG A 52 -38.38 -32.08 -1.65
N PHE A 53 -37.55 -31.06 -1.46
CA PHE A 53 -36.69 -30.92 -0.29
C PHE A 53 -37.00 -29.61 0.44
N LYS A 54 -37.04 -29.69 1.77
CA LYS A 54 -37.04 -28.51 2.64
C LYS A 54 -35.75 -28.52 3.46
N PHE A 55 -34.87 -27.56 3.22
CA PHE A 55 -33.61 -27.45 3.97
C PHE A 55 -33.82 -26.58 5.20
N ILE A 56 -33.50 -27.12 6.38
CA ILE A 56 -33.47 -26.37 7.64
C ILE A 56 -32.00 -26.10 7.96
N LEU A 57 -31.60 -24.83 7.84
CA LEU A 57 -30.24 -24.39 8.13
C LEU A 57 -30.04 -24.29 9.63
N LEU A 58 -29.11 -25.09 10.14
CA LEU A 58 -28.66 -25.05 11.52
C LEU A 58 -27.47 -24.10 11.66
N PRO A 59 -27.35 -23.39 12.79
CA PRO A 59 -26.12 -22.65 13.09
C PRO A 59 -24.95 -23.61 13.14
N THR A 60 -23.78 -23.12 12.74
CA THR A 60 -22.53 -23.88 12.84
C THR A 60 -22.24 -24.20 14.30
N ARG A 61 -21.72 -25.39 14.57
CA ARG A 61 -21.32 -25.77 15.93
C ARG A 61 -20.09 -25.00 16.44
N TYR A 62 -19.28 -24.49 15.51
CA TYR A 62 -18.10 -23.68 15.78
C TYR A 62 -18.10 -22.50 14.81
N ASP A 63 -17.59 -21.35 15.27
CA ASP A 63 -17.30 -20.24 14.36
C ASP A 63 -16.20 -20.70 13.39
N LEU A 64 -16.43 -20.50 12.09
CA LEU A 64 -15.42 -20.79 11.07
C LEU A 64 -14.38 -19.66 11.04
N ILE A 65 -13.57 -19.59 12.09
CA ILE A 65 -12.44 -18.67 12.17
C ILE A 65 -11.25 -19.33 11.47
N ASP A 66 -10.77 -18.72 10.38
CA ASP A 66 -9.53 -19.13 9.75
C ASP A 66 -8.34 -18.60 10.56
N TYR A 67 -7.96 -19.37 11.58
CA TYR A 67 -6.85 -19.00 12.46
C TYR A 67 -5.53 -18.83 11.68
N LYS A 68 -5.29 -19.63 10.63
CA LYS A 68 -4.06 -19.52 9.83
C LYS A 68 -4.00 -18.21 9.06
N TRP A 69 -5.12 -17.78 8.47
CA TRP A 69 -5.20 -16.47 7.84
C TRP A 69 -5.18 -15.34 8.84
N ASN A 70 -5.82 -15.49 10.00
CA ASN A 70 -5.75 -14.51 11.08
C ASN A 70 -4.31 -14.28 11.55
N ASP A 71 -3.53 -15.34 11.73
CA ASP A 71 -2.12 -15.24 12.13
C ASP A 71 -1.29 -14.50 11.07
N ARG A 72 -1.46 -14.85 9.78
CA ARG A 72 -0.78 -14.17 8.67
C ARG A 72 -1.15 -12.69 8.59
N VAL A 73 -2.44 -12.36 8.69
CA VAL A 73 -2.91 -10.97 8.68
C VAL A 73 -2.35 -10.21 9.89
N THR A 74 -2.32 -10.84 11.06
CA THR A 74 -1.75 -10.25 12.27
C THR A 74 -0.26 -9.91 12.09
N GLU A 75 0.52 -10.82 11.51
CA GLU A 75 1.94 -10.57 11.21
C GLU A 75 2.12 -9.42 10.21
N MET A 76 1.37 -9.41 9.11
CA MET A 76 1.44 -8.34 8.11
C MET A 76 1.05 -6.98 8.68
N VAL A 77 -0.01 -6.92 9.50
CA VAL A 77 -0.44 -5.69 10.16
C VAL A 77 0.62 -5.20 11.14
N ARG A 78 1.22 -6.10 11.93
CA ARG A 78 2.33 -5.75 12.82
C ARG A 78 3.52 -5.19 12.05
N GLU A 79 3.93 -5.87 10.98
CA GLU A 79 5.04 -5.38 10.14
C GLU A 79 4.72 -3.99 9.57
N ARG A 80 3.51 -3.76 9.06
CA ARG A 80 3.08 -2.44 8.58
C ARG A 80 3.17 -1.37 9.67
N CYS A 81 2.64 -1.65 10.87
CA CYS A 81 2.68 -0.73 12.00
C CYS A 81 4.12 -0.36 12.41
N GLU A 82 5.01 -1.34 12.49
CA GLU A 82 6.42 -1.11 12.85
C GLU A 82 7.15 -0.27 11.78
N LEU A 83 6.89 -0.56 10.50
CA LEU A 83 7.46 0.21 9.40
C LEU A 83 6.95 1.65 9.38
N ASP A 84 5.66 1.87 9.65
CA ASP A 84 5.06 3.21 9.75
C ASP A 84 5.63 4.00 10.95
N HIS A 85 5.80 3.33 12.08
CA HIS A 85 6.44 3.91 13.25
C HIS A 85 7.87 4.35 12.93
N ALA A 86 8.67 3.46 12.34
CA ALA A 86 10.03 3.77 11.92
C ALA A 86 10.10 4.96 10.94
N LEU A 87 9.19 5.03 9.96
CA LEU A 87 9.10 6.15 9.03
C LEU A 87 8.77 7.47 9.73
N SER A 88 7.91 7.46 10.74
CA SER A 88 7.56 8.65 11.54
C SER A 88 8.78 9.20 12.28
N TRP A 89 9.54 8.33 12.97
CA TRP A 89 10.78 8.71 13.66
C TRP A 89 11.85 9.24 12.70
N LEU A 90 12.06 8.53 11.58
CA LEU A 90 13.05 8.95 10.58
C LEU A 90 12.66 10.27 9.90
N SER A 91 11.37 10.58 9.76
CA SER A 91 10.91 11.87 9.21
C SER A 91 11.24 13.02 10.15
N THR A 92 11.02 12.83 11.45
CA THR A 92 11.35 13.82 12.48
C THR A 92 12.86 14.06 12.56
N LEU A 93 13.65 12.99 12.66
CA LEU A 93 15.11 13.08 12.68
C LEU A 93 15.68 13.65 11.38
N GLY A 94 15.15 13.20 10.23
CA GLY A 94 15.55 13.66 8.91
C GLY A 94 15.29 15.15 8.73
N GLY A 95 14.13 15.65 9.18
CA GLY A 95 13.82 17.08 9.19
C GLY A 95 14.80 17.90 10.04
N ALA A 96 15.13 17.42 11.25
CA ALA A 96 16.08 18.08 12.14
C ALA A 96 17.51 18.12 11.55
N PHE A 97 18.03 17.00 11.07
CA PHE A 97 19.34 16.95 10.40
C PHE A 97 19.37 17.76 9.11
N SER A 98 18.28 17.77 8.35
CA SER A 98 18.16 18.59 7.14
C SER A 98 18.20 20.07 7.49
N ALA A 99 17.51 20.53 8.54
CA ALA A 99 17.56 21.93 8.96
C ALA A 99 18.98 22.37 9.37
N LEU A 100 19.72 21.49 10.06
CA LEU A 100 21.12 21.72 10.42
C LEU A 100 22.09 21.57 9.24
N GLY A 101 21.68 20.86 8.19
CA GLY A 101 22.51 20.55 7.01
C GLY A 101 22.92 21.77 6.20
N ASP A 102 22.20 22.89 6.31
CA ASP A 102 22.57 24.16 5.67
C ASP A 102 23.84 24.77 6.31
N TYR A 103 24.15 24.41 7.56
CA TYR A 103 25.29 24.94 8.32
C TYR A 103 26.41 23.91 8.48
N PHE A 104 26.04 22.64 8.64
CA PHE A 104 26.98 21.56 8.94
C PHE A 104 26.91 20.46 7.89
N SER A 105 27.99 20.31 7.12
CA SER A 105 28.08 19.30 6.04
C SER A 105 27.87 17.87 6.54
N ASN A 106 28.32 17.55 7.76
CA ASN A 106 28.07 16.25 8.40
C ASN A 106 26.58 15.99 8.62
N CYS A 107 25.81 17.01 9.03
CA CYS A 107 24.36 16.89 9.21
C CYS A 107 23.66 16.65 7.87
N ALA A 108 24.08 17.33 6.79
CA ALA A 108 23.57 17.07 5.45
C ALA A 108 23.82 15.63 4.98
N GLN A 109 25.01 15.07 5.26
CA GLN A 109 25.30 13.66 4.94
C GLN A 109 24.41 12.69 5.74
N ILE A 110 24.18 12.98 7.02
CA ILE A 110 23.30 12.17 7.87
C ILE A 110 21.85 12.24 7.37
N ALA A 111 21.36 13.43 7.03
CA ALA A 111 20.03 13.61 6.43
C ALA A 111 19.87 12.76 5.16
N GLY A 112 20.89 12.75 4.28
CA GLY A 112 20.89 11.92 3.09
C GLY A 112 20.82 10.42 3.39
N LYS A 113 21.58 9.93 4.38
CA LYS A 113 21.50 8.52 4.84
C LYS A 113 20.12 8.17 5.38
N ILE A 114 19.52 9.08 6.15
CA ILE A 114 18.16 8.92 6.67
C ILE A 114 17.16 8.82 5.51
N SER A 115 17.22 9.71 4.51
CA SER A 115 16.32 9.67 3.35
C SER A 115 16.44 8.36 2.56
N VAL A 116 17.64 7.80 2.42
CA VAL A 116 17.86 6.49 1.78
C VAL A 116 17.22 5.36 2.61
N ASN A 117 17.34 5.40 3.94
CA ASN A 117 16.69 4.41 4.80
C ASN A 117 15.16 4.54 4.74
N GLN A 118 14.62 5.75 4.72
CA GLN A 118 13.18 5.97 4.51
C GLN A 118 12.72 5.43 3.16
N LEU A 119 13.51 5.60 2.09
CA LEU A 119 13.19 5.04 0.78
C LEU A 119 13.13 3.51 0.82
N LYS A 120 14.06 2.84 1.51
CA LYS A 120 14.02 1.38 1.67
C LYS A 120 12.74 0.92 2.37
N LEU A 121 12.30 1.63 3.41
CA LEU A 121 11.06 1.31 4.11
C LEU A 121 9.84 1.58 3.22
N ALA A 122 9.82 2.69 2.50
CA ALA A 122 8.73 3.03 1.57
C ALA A 122 8.56 1.98 0.47
N LEU A 123 9.66 1.45 -0.06
CA LEU A 123 9.63 0.36 -1.04
C LEU A 123 9.14 -0.96 -0.44
N ARG A 124 9.47 -1.27 0.83
CA ARG A 124 8.91 -2.44 1.53
C ARG A 124 7.41 -2.32 1.78
N LEU A 125 6.94 -1.09 1.95
CA LEU A 125 5.53 -0.76 2.17
C LEU A 125 4.72 -0.63 0.87
N ASP A 126 5.39 -0.76 -0.28
CA ASP A 126 4.81 -0.51 -1.61
C ASP A 126 4.08 0.84 -1.71
N ASP A 127 4.62 1.88 -1.07
CA ASP A 127 4.06 3.23 -1.09
C ASP A 127 4.88 4.13 -2.03
N PRO A 128 4.45 4.27 -3.30
CA PRO A 128 5.17 5.09 -4.28
C PRO A 128 5.18 6.58 -3.90
N THR A 129 4.17 7.05 -3.16
CA THR A 129 4.07 8.46 -2.76
C THR A 129 5.14 8.81 -1.73
N ILE A 130 5.35 7.93 -0.75
CA ILE A 130 6.41 8.10 0.25
C ILE A 130 7.78 7.96 -0.43
N ALA A 131 7.94 6.99 -1.33
CA ALA A 131 9.20 6.79 -2.05
C ALA A 131 9.64 8.05 -2.82
N SER A 132 8.71 8.71 -3.51
CA SER A 132 8.96 9.98 -4.20
C SER A 132 9.39 11.10 -3.23
N ARG A 133 8.71 11.25 -2.09
CA ARG A 133 9.12 12.23 -1.06
C ARG A 133 10.51 11.94 -0.51
N CYS A 134 10.86 10.68 -0.27
CA CYS A 134 12.19 10.28 0.19
C CYS A 134 13.29 10.63 -0.82
N ARG A 135 13.04 10.45 -2.13
CA ARG A 135 13.98 10.87 -3.19
C ARG A 135 14.16 12.39 -3.22
N LEU A 136 13.09 13.15 -3.00
CA LEU A 136 13.15 14.60 -2.86
C LEU A 136 13.95 15.04 -1.62
N TYR A 137 13.75 14.41 -0.46
CA TYR A 137 14.55 14.68 0.74
C TYR A 137 16.03 14.35 0.53
N PHE A 138 16.32 13.25 -0.15
CA PHE A 138 17.69 12.92 -0.53
C PHE A 138 18.28 13.98 -1.45
N SER A 139 17.52 14.49 -2.43
CA SER A 139 17.97 15.58 -3.29
C SER A 139 18.29 16.86 -2.49
N LEU A 140 17.46 17.20 -1.50
CA LEU A 140 17.73 18.33 -0.61
C LEU A 140 19.07 18.17 0.12
N SER A 141 19.37 16.97 0.62
CA SER A 141 20.65 16.66 1.26
C SER A 141 21.84 16.80 0.29
N LEU A 142 21.64 16.52 -1.00
CA LEU A 142 22.66 16.68 -2.04
C LEU A 142 22.92 18.16 -2.34
N ILE A 143 21.88 19.00 -2.36
CA ILE A 143 22.01 20.45 -2.52
C ILE A 143 22.88 21.04 -1.40
N GLN A 144 22.61 20.63 -0.15
CA GLN A 144 23.37 21.04 1.03
C GLN A 144 24.85 20.61 0.97
N GLN A 145 25.13 19.51 0.29
CA GLN A 145 26.50 19.02 0.02
C GLN A 145 27.10 19.60 -1.27
N HIS A 146 26.46 20.61 -1.88
CA HIS A 146 26.85 21.21 -3.16
C HIS A 146 26.94 20.24 -4.35
N ARG A 147 26.23 19.10 -4.28
CA ARG A 147 26.13 18.09 -5.34
C ARG A 147 24.97 18.42 -6.30
N PHE A 148 24.99 19.63 -6.84
CA PHE A 148 23.86 20.23 -7.58
C PHE A 148 23.42 19.44 -8.82
N LYS A 149 24.36 18.84 -9.58
CA LYS A 149 24.03 18.11 -10.82
C LYS A 149 23.11 16.91 -10.54
N LEU A 150 23.44 16.12 -9.52
CA LEU A 150 22.67 14.95 -9.15
C LEU A 150 21.34 15.34 -8.52
N ALA A 151 21.34 16.35 -7.64
CA ALA A 151 20.12 16.89 -7.05
C ALA A 151 19.11 17.35 -8.12
N ARG A 152 19.59 18.08 -9.12
CA ARG A 152 18.78 18.60 -10.24
C ARG A 152 18.12 17.46 -11.02
N TYR A 153 18.88 16.41 -11.32
CA TYR A 153 18.36 15.25 -12.03
C TYR A 153 17.21 14.61 -11.26
N ILE A 154 17.40 14.32 -9.98
CA ILE A 154 16.38 13.66 -9.15
C ILE A 154 15.10 14.51 -9.08
N VAL A 155 15.21 15.82 -8.82
CA VAL A 155 14.04 16.70 -8.71
C VAL A 155 13.28 16.78 -10.04
N TYR A 156 14.01 16.80 -11.15
CA TYR A 156 13.40 16.84 -12.48
C TYR A 156 12.62 15.56 -12.79
N GLU A 157 13.21 14.39 -12.50
CA GLU A 157 12.55 13.09 -12.71
C GLU A 157 11.29 12.97 -11.85
N GLU A 158 11.35 13.35 -10.57
CA GLU A 158 10.16 13.32 -9.69
C GLU A 158 9.09 14.32 -10.14
N TYR A 159 9.48 15.51 -10.59
CA TYR A 159 8.53 16.51 -11.10
C TYR A 159 7.84 16.01 -12.38
N LYS A 160 8.59 15.40 -13.28
CA LYS A 160 8.06 14.82 -14.52
C LYS A 160 7.08 13.68 -14.20
N ALA A 161 7.50 12.73 -13.36
CA ALA A 161 6.65 11.61 -12.94
C ALA A 161 5.36 12.09 -12.25
N ALA A 162 5.45 13.13 -11.40
CA ALA A 162 4.28 13.70 -10.72
C ALA A 162 3.29 14.33 -11.72
N ASN A 163 3.77 15.02 -12.75
CA ASN A 163 2.91 15.64 -13.77
C ASN A 163 2.31 14.63 -14.76
N GLU A 164 3.02 13.54 -15.05
CA GLU A 164 2.56 12.49 -15.98
C GLU A 164 1.59 11.50 -15.30
N SER A 165 1.47 11.55 -13.97
CA SER A 165 0.56 10.69 -13.22
C SER A 165 -0.91 10.98 -13.50
N THR A 166 -1.74 9.93 -13.57
CA THR A 166 -3.19 10.04 -13.84
C THR A 166 -3.92 10.84 -12.76
N VAL A 167 -3.41 10.81 -11.53
CA VAL A 167 -3.90 11.60 -10.39
C VAL A 167 -2.76 12.48 -9.91
N ALA A 168 -2.81 13.76 -10.26
CA ALA A 168 -1.76 14.71 -9.90
C ALA A 168 -1.69 14.91 -8.37
N ASP A 169 -0.58 14.47 -7.75
CA ASP A 169 -0.24 14.84 -6.38
C ASP A 169 0.29 16.29 -6.36
N GLU A 170 -0.62 17.26 -6.22
CA GLU A 170 -0.28 18.67 -6.16
C GLU A 170 0.74 18.99 -5.06
N ARG A 171 0.72 18.24 -3.95
CA ARG A 171 1.68 18.43 -2.85
C ARG A 171 3.08 18.03 -3.30
N LEU A 172 3.22 16.89 -3.98
CA LEU A 172 4.51 16.45 -4.52
C LEU A 172 5.06 17.44 -5.56
N VAL A 173 4.19 17.97 -6.44
CA VAL A 173 4.57 19.00 -7.41
C VAL A 173 5.06 20.27 -6.71
N ARG A 174 4.38 20.72 -5.64
CA ARG A 174 4.80 21.88 -4.83
C ARG A 174 6.14 21.62 -4.13
N MET A 175 6.37 20.40 -3.62
CA MET A 175 7.66 20.01 -3.04
C MET A 175 8.79 20.09 -4.07
N CYS A 176 8.58 19.58 -5.28
CA CYS A 176 9.56 19.66 -6.36
C CYS A 176 9.92 21.12 -6.67
N LYS A 177 8.91 21.99 -6.82
CA LYS A 177 9.11 23.43 -7.08
C LYS A 177 9.89 24.11 -5.95
N GLY A 178 9.56 23.80 -4.69
CA GLY A 178 10.26 24.36 -3.53
C GLY A 178 11.73 23.95 -3.46
N ILE A 179 12.02 22.67 -3.69
CA ILE A 179 13.40 22.16 -3.72
C ILE A 179 14.17 22.71 -4.92
N TRP A 180 13.51 22.87 -6.07
CA TRP A 180 14.11 23.51 -7.24
C TRP A 180 14.52 24.96 -6.97
N ALA A 181 13.65 25.74 -6.32
CA ALA A 181 13.98 27.11 -5.92
C ALA A 181 15.20 27.15 -4.97
N LYS A 182 15.26 26.25 -3.98
CA LYS A 182 16.42 26.12 -3.09
C LYS A 182 17.68 25.72 -3.85
N LEU A 183 17.59 24.80 -4.81
CA LEU A 183 18.71 24.39 -5.67
C LEU A 183 19.28 25.59 -6.44
N GLN A 184 18.40 26.40 -7.06
CA GLN A 184 18.82 27.58 -7.82
C GLN A 184 19.51 28.61 -6.92
N TYR A 185 18.95 28.86 -5.74
CA TYR A 185 19.54 29.78 -4.76
C TYR A 185 20.95 29.33 -4.33
N GLU A 186 21.07 28.09 -3.84
CA GLU A 186 22.35 27.54 -3.34
C GLU A 186 23.41 27.45 -4.43
N TYR A 187 23.02 27.08 -5.66
CA TYR A 187 23.93 27.05 -6.79
C TYR A 187 24.49 28.44 -7.11
N ASN A 188 23.64 29.46 -7.13
CA ASN A 188 24.05 30.83 -7.40
C ASN A 188 24.96 31.37 -6.30
N MET A 189 24.62 31.13 -5.03
CA MET A 189 25.46 31.51 -3.88
C MET A 189 26.84 30.85 -3.94
N HIS A 190 26.88 29.53 -4.17
CA HIS A 190 28.14 28.79 -4.29
C HIS A 190 28.98 29.26 -5.49
N ARG A 191 28.37 29.56 -6.63
CA ARG A 191 29.07 30.12 -7.80
C ARG A 191 29.65 31.49 -7.52
N SER A 192 28.90 32.37 -6.86
CA SER A 192 29.37 33.71 -6.48
C SER A 192 30.54 33.64 -5.50
N ARG A 193 30.46 32.76 -4.49
CA ARG A 193 31.53 32.53 -3.52
C ARG A 193 32.82 32.05 -4.18
N LYS A 194 32.73 31.08 -5.09
CA LYS A 194 33.89 30.59 -5.86
C LYS A 194 34.54 31.67 -6.73
N LYS A 195 33.75 32.57 -7.33
CA LYS A 195 34.31 33.71 -8.08
C LYS A 195 35.10 34.64 -7.18
N ILE A 196 34.58 34.96 -5.99
CA ILE A 196 35.27 35.82 -5.01
C ILE A 196 36.59 35.18 -4.54
N GLU A 197 36.57 33.87 -4.25
CA GLU A 197 37.76 33.11 -3.86
C GLU A 197 38.81 33.05 -4.98
N GLN A 198 38.41 32.95 -6.25
CA GLN A 198 39.35 32.99 -7.37
C GLN A 198 39.99 34.37 -7.55
N ILE A 199 39.21 35.45 -7.36
CA ILE A 199 39.71 36.82 -7.45
C ILE A 199 40.73 37.07 -6.33
N SER A 200 40.45 36.66 -5.09
CA SER A 200 41.37 36.88 -3.96
C SER A 200 42.68 36.10 -4.06
N ILE A 201 42.68 34.93 -4.72
CA ILE A 201 43.91 34.17 -5.02
C ILE A 201 44.72 34.88 -6.12
N SER A 202 44.08 35.49 -7.11
CA SER A 202 44.77 36.18 -8.22
C SER A 202 45.45 37.50 -7.81
N PHE A 203 45.14 38.03 -6.62
CA PHE A 203 45.74 39.26 -6.07
C PHE A 203 46.83 38.98 -5.01
N LYS A 204 47.16 37.71 -4.74
CA LYS A 204 48.30 37.29 -3.92
C LYS A 204 49.42 36.78 -4.81
#